data_AF-A0A8T4VBG1-F1
#
_entry.id   AF-A0A8T4VBG1-F1
#
_cell.length_a   1.000
_cell.length_b   1.000
_cell.length_c   1.000
_cell.angle_alpha   90.00
_cell.angle_beta   90.00
_cell.angle_gamma   90.00
#
_symmetry.space_group_name_H-M   'P 1'
#
loop_
_entity.id
_entity.type
_entity.pdbx_description
1 polymer ?
#
loop_
_entity_poly.entity_id
_entity_poly.type
_entity_poly.pdbx_seq_one_letter_code
_entity_poly.pdbx_strand_id
1 'polypeptide(L)'
;MPKDHLFWRAVLWPFKMLFRLVSLIFQGIIMGTEKVILLFRENGSNVIKKKSSPDDYVKFKTIDAIKGSYDNFEKFLAKNQSTIGIILGARGTGKTAFGLKLLENLHVLSKKNFYGMGFNEKDMPEWINVVDNINDIKTNSFVLIDEGGILFSSRKSFSDANKLLSELLLIARHNDLSIIFISQNSANLEINA
;
A
#
# COMPACT_ATOMS: atom_id res chain seq x y z
N MET A 1 -47.46 -64.47 19.28
CA MET A 1 -46.29 -63.65 18.86
C MET A 1 -46.77 -62.66 17.80
N PRO A 2 -46.70 -61.35 18.06
CA PRO A 2 -47.45 -60.40 17.26
C PRO A 2 -46.66 -60.07 15.96
N LYS A 3 -47.37 -60.15 14.83
CA LYS A 3 -46.85 -59.98 13.44
C LYS A 3 -46.79 -58.52 13.00
N ASP A 4 -47.16 -57.61 13.89
CA ASP A 4 -47.22 -56.16 13.75
C ASP A 4 -45.84 -55.49 13.62
N HIS A 5 -44.81 -56.03 14.30
CA HIS A 5 -43.46 -55.45 14.26
C HIS A 5 -42.76 -55.60 12.89
N LEU A 6 -43.14 -56.59 12.08
CA LEU A 6 -42.55 -56.81 10.75
C LEU A 6 -43.09 -55.79 9.72
N PHE A 7 -44.37 -55.44 9.83
CA PHE A 7 -45.04 -54.51 8.92
C PHE A 7 -44.48 -53.09 9.06
N TRP A 8 -44.34 -52.58 10.29
CA TRP A 8 -43.75 -51.26 10.53
C TRP A 8 -42.28 -51.16 10.12
N ARG A 9 -41.51 -52.26 10.24
CA ARG A 9 -40.13 -52.32 9.75
C ARG A 9 -40.08 -52.22 8.22
N ALA A 10 -40.97 -52.88 7.50
CA ALA A 10 -41.04 -52.81 6.05
C ALA A 10 -41.44 -51.41 5.55
N VAL A 11 -42.36 -50.74 6.25
CA VAL A 11 -42.81 -49.38 5.90
C VAL A 11 -41.77 -48.30 6.23
N LEU A 12 -41.05 -48.41 7.36
CA LEU A 12 -40.06 -47.41 7.78
C LEU A 12 -38.67 -47.58 7.12
N TRP A 13 -38.38 -48.75 6.56
CA TRP A 13 -37.13 -49.04 5.86
C TRP A 13 -36.85 -48.12 4.66
N PRO A 14 -37.80 -47.88 3.71
CA PRO A 14 -37.57 -46.97 2.59
C PRO A 14 -37.32 -45.53 3.04
N PHE A 15 -37.98 -45.06 4.10
CA PHE A 15 -37.73 -43.73 4.66
C PHE A 15 -36.34 -43.62 5.29
N LYS A 16 -35.88 -44.64 6.02
CA LYS A 16 -34.51 -44.69 6.55
C LYS A 16 -33.47 -44.74 5.45
N MET A 17 -33.75 -45.46 4.36
CA MET A 17 -32.86 -45.53 3.19
C MET A 17 -32.78 -44.17 2.50
N LEU A 18 -33.92 -43.51 2.29
CA LEU A 18 -33.98 -42.17 1.70
C LEU A 18 -33.24 -41.14 2.56
N PHE A 19 -33.44 -41.17 3.89
CA PHE A 19 -32.74 -40.28 4.81
C PHE A 19 -31.22 -40.48 4.78
N ARG A 20 -30.74 -41.73 4.72
CA ARG A 20 -29.30 -42.03 4.55
C ARG A 20 -28.77 -41.48 3.23
N LEU A 21 -29.53 -41.62 2.14
CA LEU A 21 -29.13 -41.15 0.82
C LEU A 21 -29.00 -39.62 0.77
N VAL A 22 -29.96 -38.91 1.38
CA VAL A 22 -29.89 -37.44 1.54
C VAL A 22 -28.71 -37.04 2.43
N SER A 23 -28.45 -37.75 3.52
CA SER A 23 -27.30 -37.44 4.40
C SER A 23 -25.95 -37.62 3.71
N LEU A 24 -25.82 -38.61 2.81
CA LEU A 24 -24.59 -38.83 2.04
C LEU A 24 -24.36 -37.72 1.01
N ILE A 25 -25.43 -37.25 0.35
CA ILE A 25 -25.36 -36.11 -0.57
C ILE A 25 -24.93 -34.84 0.21
N PHE A 26 -25.52 -34.62 1.39
CA PHE A 26 -25.21 -33.46 2.22
C PHE A 26 -23.75 -33.46 2.71
N GLN A 27 -23.25 -34.62 3.16
CA GLN A 27 -21.84 -34.79 3.53
C GLN A 27 -20.88 -34.55 2.35
N GLY A 28 -21.23 -35.02 1.16
CA GLY A 28 -20.46 -34.77 -0.06
C GLY A 28 -20.39 -33.28 -0.44
N ILE A 29 -21.50 -32.55 -0.27
CA ILE A 29 -21.55 -31.10 -0.51
C ILE A 29 -20.65 -30.35 0.49
N ILE A 30 -20.73 -30.69 1.78
CA ILE A 30 -19.89 -30.07 2.83
C ILE A 30 -18.40 -30.28 2.52
N MET A 31 -17.98 -31.51 2.26
CA MET A 31 -16.57 -31.82 1.92
C MET A 31 -16.11 -31.11 0.63
N GLY A 32 -17.01 -30.97 -0.35
CA GLY A 32 -16.75 -30.23 -1.58
C GLY A 32 -16.50 -28.73 -1.31
N THR A 33 -17.32 -28.11 -0.47
CA THR A 33 -17.17 -26.69 -0.12
C THR A 33 -15.88 -26.41 0.65
N GLU A 34 -15.47 -27.30 1.56
CA GLU A 34 -14.22 -27.14 2.30
C GLU A 34 -12.99 -27.22 1.38
N LYS A 35 -12.98 -28.14 0.41
CA LYS A 35 -11.90 -28.24 -0.58
C LYS A 35 -11.83 -27.03 -1.51
N VAL A 36 -12.99 -26.52 -1.95
CA VAL A 36 -13.04 -25.31 -2.78
C VAL A 36 -12.52 -24.11 -2.01
N ILE A 37 -12.91 -23.94 -0.74
CA ILE A 37 -12.41 -22.86 0.12
C ILE A 37 -10.88 -22.99 0.34
N LEU A 38 -10.37 -24.20 0.54
CA LEU A 38 -8.92 -24.45 0.69
C LEU A 38 -8.16 -24.10 -0.59
N LEU A 39 -8.66 -24.49 -1.77
CA LEU A 39 -8.05 -24.16 -3.06
C LEU A 39 -8.08 -22.66 -3.36
N PHE A 40 -9.16 -21.96 -3.00
CA PHE A 40 -9.22 -20.49 -3.09
C PHE A 40 -8.27 -19.82 -2.10
N ARG A 41 -8.04 -20.41 -0.93
CA ARG A 41 -7.09 -19.91 0.07
C ARG A 41 -5.63 -20.12 -0.34
N GLU A 42 -5.30 -21.23 -1.01
CA GLU A 42 -3.96 -21.49 -1.57
C GLU A 42 -3.67 -20.64 -2.82
N ASN A 43 -4.65 -20.44 -3.70
CA ASN A 43 -4.47 -19.57 -4.87
C ASN A 43 -4.52 -18.07 -4.53
N GLY A 44 -5.23 -17.69 -3.46
CA GLY A 44 -5.24 -16.33 -2.92
C GLY A 44 -4.03 -15.99 -2.05
N SER A 45 -3.21 -16.99 -1.67
CA SER A 45 -2.03 -16.83 -0.82
C SER A 45 -0.70 -16.77 -1.58
N ASN A 46 -0.72 -16.41 -2.86
CA ASN A 46 0.37 -15.60 -3.42
C ASN A 46 0.28 -14.18 -2.82
N VAL A 47 0.31 -14.09 -1.50
CA VAL A 47 0.66 -12.87 -0.79
C VAL A 47 2.11 -12.65 -1.15
N ILE A 48 2.34 -11.77 -2.13
CA ILE A 48 3.66 -11.19 -2.38
C ILE A 48 4.14 -10.76 -1.00
N LYS A 49 5.10 -11.49 -0.42
CA LYS A 49 5.67 -11.13 0.88
C LYS A 49 6.16 -9.70 0.71
N LYS A 50 5.50 -8.75 1.37
CA LYS A 50 5.90 -7.35 1.29
C LYS A 50 7.37 -7.29 1.74
N LYS A 51 8.15 -6.52 1.01
CA LYS A 51 9.60 -6.45 1.22
C LYS A 51 9.84 -5.92 2.65
N SER A 52 10.64 -6.65 3.43
CA SER A 52 11.10 -6.22 4.75
C SER A 52 11.87 -4.91 4.67
N SER A 53 12.14 -4.29 5.82
CA SER A 53 12.99 -3.09 5.90
C SER A 53 14.28 -3.27 5.09
N PRO A 54 14.73 -2.27 4.33
CA PRO A 54 16.04 -2.32 3.70
C PRO A 54 17.10 -2.38 4.81
N ASP A 55 17.90 -3.44 4.81
CA ASP A 55 18.96 -3.62 5.81
C ASP A 55 20.19 -2.73 5.52
N ASP A 56 20.39 -2.36 4.25
CA ASP A 56 21.60 -1.67 3.79
C ASP A 56 21.33 -0.33 3.11
N TYR A 57 22.12 0.67 3.52
CA TYR A 57 22.23 1.95 2.82
C TYR A 57 23.00 1.77 1.50
N VAL A 58 22.42 2.21 0.38
CA VAL A 58 23.06 2.15 -0.94
C VAL A 58 23.17 3.54 -1.52
N LYS A 59 24.39 4.07 -1.53
CA LYS A 59 24.68 5.40 -2.05
C LYS A 59 24.41 5.50 -3.55
N PHE A 60 23.75 6.57 -3.98
CA PHE A 60 23.64 6.87 -5.42
C PHE A 60 24.99 7.26 -6.01
N LYS A 61 25.26 6.73 -7.21
CA LYS A 61 26.38 7.20 -8.01
C LYS A 61 25.99 8.52 -8.68
N THR A 62 26.58 9.62 -8.23
CA THR A 62 26.47 10.91 -8.93
C THR A 62 27.25 10.81 -10.24
N ILE A 63 26.54 10.95 -11.37
CA ILE A 63 27.16 10.93 -12.71
C ILE A 63 27.65 12.33 -13.08
N ASP A 64 26.80 13.33 -12.86
CA ASP A 64 27.09 14.74 -13.12
C ASP A 64 26.33 15.62 -12.12
N ALA A 65 26.85 16.81 -11.84
CA ALA A 65 26.27 17.76 -10.90
C ALA A 65 26.49 19.20 -11.38
N ILE A 66 25.40 19.89 -11.70
CA ILE A 66 25.43 21.31 -12.11
C ILE A 66 25.77 22.20 -10.91
N LYS A 67 25.19 21.92 -9.73
CA LYS A 67 25.42 22.67 -8.49
C LYS A 67 25.11 21.81 -7.26
N GLY A 68 25.86 22.04 -6.17
CA GLY A 68 25.64 21.37 -4.89
C GLY A 68 26.25 19.97 -4.81
N SER A 69 25.95 19.25 -3.72
CA SER A 69 26.41 17.88 -3.50
C SER A 69 25.25 17.02 -3.02
N TYR A 70 25.06 15.86 -3.67
CA TYR A 70 24.05 14.88 -3.29
C TYR A 70 24.23 14.42 -1.84
N ASP A 71 25.47 14.17 -1.42
CA ASP A 71 25.76 13.71 -0.04
C ASP A 71 25.36 14.74 1.00
N ASN A 72 25.58 16.02 0.70
CA ASN A 72 25.19 17.11 1.59
C ASN A 72 23.67 17.23 1.63
N PHE A 73 23.00 17.08 0.49
CA PHE A 73 21.54 17.10 0.40
C PHE A 73 20.89 15.94 1.16
N GLU A 74 21.41 14.71 1.04
CA GLU A 74 20.90 13.54 1.74
C GLU A 74 21.09 13.66 3.26
N LYS A 75 22.28 14.10 3.70
CA LYS A 75 22.53 14.39 5.13
C LYS A 75 21.65 15.51 5.66
N PHE A 76 21.42 16.54 4.84
CA PHE A 76 20.52 17.65 5.17
C PHE A 76 19.09 17.13 5.37
N LEU A 77 18.57 16.33 4.43
CA LEU A 77 17.25 15.72 4.54
C LEU A 77 17.13 14.84 5.79
N ALA A 78 18.10 13.95 6.02
CA ALA A 78 18.07 13.02 7.15
C ALA A 78 18.06 13.73 8.51
N LYS A 79 18.76 14.86 8.64
CA LYS A 79 18.93 15.59 9.91
C LYS A 79 17.85 16.63 10.16
N ASN A 80 17.42 17.35 9.13
CA ASN A 80 16.53 18.49 9.33
C ASN A 80 15.08 18.05 9.57
N GLN A 81 14.38 18.92 10.28
CA GLN A 81 12.93 18.88 10.42
C GLN A 81 12.31 19.70 9.29
N SER A 82 11.09 19.34 8.87
CA SER A 82 10.28 20.19 8.00
C SER A 82 10.91 20.61 6.67
N THR A 83 11.51 19.68 5.93
CA THR A 83 12.08 19.97 4.61
C THR A 83 11.10 19.64 3.50
N ILE A 84 10.97 20.51 2.51
CA ILE A 84 10.20 20.24 1.29
C ILE A 84 11.18 20.10 0.12
N GLY A 85 11.17 18.93 -0.50
CA GLY A 85 11.94 18.61 -1.69
C GLY A 85 11.02 18.33 -2.86
N ILE A 86 11.48 18.64 -4.07
CA ILE A 86 10.74 18.38 -5.31
C ILE A 86 11.62 17.55 -6.24
N ILE A 87 11.07 16.46 -6.76
CA ILE A 87 11.69 15.62 -7.79
C ILE A 87 10.97 15.91 -9.11
N LEU A 88 11.69 16.47 -10.08
CA LEU A 88 11.18 16.86 -11.40
C LEU A 88 11.80 16.03 -12.51
N GLY A 89 11.09 15.93 -13.63
CA GLY A 89 11.58 15.26 -14.84
C GLY A 89 10.46 14.70 -15.72
N ALA A 90 10.80 14.32 -16.95
CA ALA A 90 9.86 13.82 -17.94
C ALA A 90 9.17 12.50 -17.52
N ARG A 91 8.10 12.11 -18.22
CA ARG A 91 7.42 10.83 -18.01
C ARG A 91 8.38 9.67 -18.28
N GLY A 92 8.29 8.61 -17.47
CA GLY A 92 9.10 7.40 -17.64
C GLY A 92 10.57 7.51 -17.24
N THR A 93 11.04 8.65 -16.70
CA THR A 93 12.45 8.82 -16.31
C THR A 93 12.85 8.15 -14.98
N GLY A 94 11.92 7.43 -14.34
CA GLY A 94 12.20 6.71 -13.09
C GLY A 94 12.15 7.56 -11.82
N LYS A 95 11.50 8.75 -11.83
CA LYS A 95 11.35 9.61 -10.65
C LYS A 95 10.81 8.88 -9.42
N THR A 96 9.77 8.07 -9.60
CA THR A 96 9.16 7.27 -8.54
C THR A 96 10.15 6.26 -7.96
N ALA A 97 10.89 5.55 -8.82
CA ALA A 97 11.94 4.63 -8.39
C ALA A 97 13.07 5.35 -7.63
N PHE A 98 13.47 6.53 -8.11
CA PHE A 98 14.45 7.37 -7.41
C PHE A 98 13.94 7.84 -6.05
N GLY A 99 12.70 8.35 -5.97
CA GLY A 99 12.09 8.79 -4.71
C GLY A 99 11.96 7.66 -3.69
N LEU A 100 11.51 6.48 -4.10
CA LEU A 100 11.44 5.31 -3.24
C LEU A 100 12.83 4.87 -2.76
N LYS A 101 13.83 4.85 -3.64
CA LYS A 101 15.19 4.49 -3.25
C LYS A 101 15.84 5.53 -2.32
N LEU A 102 15.54 6.81 -2.51
CA LEU A 102 15.93 7.87 -1.59
C LEU A 102 15.26 7.66 -0.22
N LEU A 103 13.97 7.31 -0.17
CA LEU A 103 13.29 6.97 1.08
C LEU A 103 13.89 5.74 1.76
N GLU A 104 14.26 4.69 1.01
CA GLU A 104 14.96 3.53 1.57
C GLU A 104 16.25 3.95 2.30
N ASN A 105 17.05 4.82 1.69
CA ASN A 105 18.27 5.32 2.31
C ASN A 105 17.98 6.18 3.55
N LEU A 106 16.97 7.06 3.49
CA LEU A 106 16.55 7.88 4.62
C LEU A 106 15.99 7.03 5.78
N HIS A 107 15.36 5.90 5.48
CA HIS A 107 14.87 4.95 6.47
C HIS A 107 16.01 4.28 7.24
N VAL A 108 17.11 3.95 6.55
CA VAL A 108 18.32 3.44 7.23
C VAL A 108 19.00 4.53 8.06
N LEU A 109 19.03 5.77 7.56
CA LEU A 109 19.73 6.89 8.19
C LEU A 109 18.94 7.57 9.33
N SER A 110 17.62 7.42 9.39
CA SER A 110 16.76 8.13 10.32
C SER A 110 15.74 7.21 10.99
N LYS A 111 15.32 7.55 12.21
CA LYS A 111 14.29 6.81 12.96
C LYS A 111 12.88 7.39 12.77
N LYS A 112 12.65 8.12 11.68
CA LYS A 112 11.35 8.76 11.40
C LYS A 112 10.33 7.74 10.89
N ASN A 113 9.05 8.12 10.92
CA ASN A 113 8.02 7.32 10.24
C ASN A 113 8.02 7.67 8.75
N PHE A 114 7.61 6.72 7.91
CA PHE A 114 7.59 6.89 6.46
C PHE A 114 6.20 6.67 5.90
N TYR A 115 5.80 7.57 5.02
CA TYR A 115 4.48 7.58 4.41
C TYR A 115 4.57 7.77 2.90
N GLY A 116 3.60 7.19 2.20
CA GLY A 116 3.40 7.36 0.76
C GLY A 116 2.00 7.87 0.47
N MET A 117 1.88 8.86 -0.42
CA MET A 117 0.60 9.35 -0.93
C MET A 117 0.57 9.24 -2.45
N GLY A 118 -0.55 8.78 -3.02
CA GLY A 118 -0.65 8.48 -4.44
C GLY A 118 0.02 7.15 -4.81
N PHE A 119 0.11 6.20 -3.89
CA PHE A 119 0.64 4.86 -4.13
C PHE A 119 -0.40 3.80 -3.80
N ASN A 120 -0.26 2.60 -4.37
CA ASN A 120 -1.02 1.46 -3.89
C ASN A 120 -0.29 0.82 -2.71
N GLU A 121 -1.01 0.50 -1.64
CA GLU A 121 -0.43 -0.15 -0.46
C GLU A 121 0.22 -1.52 -0.77
N LYS A 122 -0.23 -2.19 -1.82
CA LYS A 122 0.31 -3.48 -2.28
C LYS A 122 1.69 -3.37 -2.91
N ASP A 123 2.02 -2.19 -3.47
CA ASP A 123 3.27 -1.94 -4.18
C ASP A 123 4.34 -1.34 -3.26
N MET A 124 3.98 -1.06 -2.00
CA MET A 124 4.85 -0.44 -1.00
C MET A 124 5.40 -1.47 -0.01
N PRO A 125 6.63 -1.27 0.49
CA PRO A 125 7.19 -2.09 1.56
C PRO A 125 6.49 -1.81 2.89
N GLU A 126 6.57 -2.76 3.84
CA GLU A 126 5.79 -2.71 5.10
C GLU A 126 6.08 -1.48 5.98
N TRP A 127 7.27 -0.90 5.85
CA TRP A 127 7.69 0.26 6.65
C TRP A 127 7.18 1.60 6.09
N ILE A 128 6.57 1.61 4.89
CA ILE A 128 5.89 2.79 4.33
C ILE A 128 4.39 2.64 4.51
N ASN A 129 3.79 3.55 5.29
CA ASN A 129 2.33 3.62 5.42
C ASN A 129 1.73 4.42 4.26
N VAL A 130 0.84 3.81 3.49
CA VAL A 130 0.12 4.53 2.44
C VAL A 130 -1.10 5.22 3.01
N VAL A 131 -1.25 6.51 2.73
CA VAL A 131 -2.36 7.35 3.22
C VAL A 131 -2.96 8.16 2.08
N ASP A 132 -4.28 8.39 2.17
CA ASP A 132 -5.01 9.23 1.22
C ASP A 132 -5.14 10.69 1.71
N ASN A 133 -5.06 10.91 3.02
CA ASN A 133 -5.15 12.23 3.62
C ASN A 133 -3.87 12.56 4.39
N ILE A 134 -3.36 13.76 4.16
CA ILE A 134 -2.18 14.28 4.85
C ILE A 134 -2.39 14.39 6.37
N ASN A 135 -3.63 14.59 6.84
CA ASN A 135 -3.95 14.70 8.26
C ASN A 135 -3.76 13.38 9.03
N ASP A 136 -3.69 12.24 8.32
CA ASP A 136 -3.47 10.92 8.93
C ASP A 136 -1.98 10.65 9.21
N ILE A 137 -1.10 11.57 8.78
CA ILE A 137 0.35 11.45 8.90
C ILE A 137 0.79 11.89 10.30
N LYS A 138 1.53 11.01 10.98
CA LYS A 138 2.09 11.30 12.31
C LYS A 138 3.16 12.38 12.22
N THR A 139 3.37 13.11 13.31
CA THR A 139 4.46 14.08 13.43
C THR A 139 5.84 13.43 13.28
N ASN A 140 6.84 14.24 12.87
CA ASN A 140 8.23 13.79 12.65
C ASN A 140 8.32 12.62 11.64
N SER A 141 7.77 12.83 10.45
CA SER A 141 7.67 11.82 9.40
C SER A 141 8.24 12.29 8.07
N PHE A 142 8.65 11.34 7.24
CA PHE A 142 8.89 11.56 5.81
C PHE A 142 7.67 11.15 5.00
N VAL A 143 7.32 11.96 4.01
CA VAL A 143 6.19 11.72 3.11
C VAL A 143 6.67 11.79 1.68
N LEU A 144 6.53 10.71 0.93
CA LEU A 144 6.70 10.70 -0.52
C LEU A 144 5.34 10.87 -1.19
N ILE A 145 5.26 11.77 -2.15
CA ILE A 145 4.02 12.08 -2.85
C ILE A 145 4.23 11.96 -4.35
N ASP A 146 3.44 11.13 -5.03
CA ASP A 146 3.45 11.03 -6.49
C ASP A 146 2.23 11.73 -7.09
N GLU A 147 2.48 12.85 -7.79
CA GLU A 147 1.44 13.62 -8.51
C GLU A 147 0.61 12.72 -9.43
N GLY A 148 1.25 11.78 -10.13
CA GLY A 148 0.55 10.89 -11.04
C GLY A 148 -0.48 10.05 -10.30
N GLY A 149 -0.09 9.44 -9.20
CA GLY A 149 -0.96 8.55 -8.43
C GLY A 149 -2.08 9.27 -7.69
N ILE A 150 -1.85 10.49 -7.21
CA ILE A 150 -2.91 11.32 -6.61
C ILE A 150 -3.99 11.64 -7.64
N LEU A 151 -3.61 12.10 -8.83
CA LEU A 151 -4.57 12.46 -9.88
C LEU A 151 -5.41 11.25 -10.34
N PHE A 152 -4.84 10.04 -10.29
CA PHE A 152 -5.57 8.80 -10.63
C PHE A 152 -6.51 8.33 -9.50
N SER A 153 -6.16 8.53 -8.23
CA SER A 153 -7.01 8.16 -7.09
C SER A 153 -8.11 9.19 -6.80
N SER A 154 -7.91 10.45 -7.17
CA SER A 154 -8.79 11.59 -6.84
C SER A 154 -9.91 11.87 -7.85
N ARG A 155 -10.59 10.84 -8.39
CA ARG A 155 -11.85 11.04 -9.15
C ARG A 155 -12.98 11.72 -8.33
N LYS A 156 -12.78 11.91 -7.02
CA LYS A 156 -13.51 12.85 -6.18
C LYS A 156 -12.58 13.97 -5.71
N SER A 157 -12.70 15.14 -6.36
CA SER A 157 -12.40 16.48 -5.82
C SER A 157 -10.94 16.81 -5.43
N PHE A 158 -10.09 17.14 -6.39
CA PHE A 158 -8.89 17.98 -6.19
C PHE A 158 -8.65 18.87 -7.41
N SER A 159 -9.52 19.87 -7.62
CA SER A 159 -9.18 20.97 -8.52
C SER A 159 -8.02 21.76 -7.90
N ASP A 160 -6.87 21.66 -8.55
CA ASP A 160 -5.54 22.21 -8.28
C ASP A 160 -4.60 21.42 -7.36
N ALA A 161 -3.59 20.76 -7.98
CA ALA A 161 -2.37 20.27 -7.34
C ALA A 161 -1.69 21.37 -6.48
N ASN A 162 -1.92 22.65 -6.81
CA ASN A 162 -1.40 23.80 -6.09
C ASN A 162 -2.08 23.99 -4.73
N LYS A 163 -3.36 23.64 -4.62
CA LYS A 163 -4.07 23.64 -3.35
C LYS A 163 -3.52 22.56 -2.42
N LEU A 164 -3.30 21.36 -2.96
CA LEU A 164 -2.64 20.26 -2.23
C LEU A 164 -1.24 20.67 -1.77
N LEU A 165 -0.42 21.26 -2.64
CA LEU A 165 0.91 21.75 -2.28
C LEU A 165 0.85 22.83 -1.19
N SER A 166 -0.12 23.73 -1.25
CA SER A 166 -0.33 24.78 -0.24
C SER A 166 -0.74 24.20 1.12
N GLU A 167 -1.64 23.22 1.13
CA GLU A 167 -2.02 22.50 2.35
C GLU A 167 -0.83 21.69 2.92
N LEU A 168 -0.06 21.03 2.05
CA LEU A 168 1.17 20.32 2.41
C LEU A 168 2.20 21.25 3.06
N LEU A 169 2.41 22.43 2.49
CA LEU A 169 3.33 23.46 3.01
C LEU A 169 2.92 23.90 4.43
N LEU A 170 1.63 24.14 4.66
CA LEU A 170 1.11 24.59 5.95
C LEU A 170 1.27 23.49 7.01
N ILE A 171 0.91 22.25 6.67
CA ILE A 171 0.94 21.12 7.60
C ILE A 171 2.39 20.68 7.88
N ALA A 172 3.28 20.74 6.87
CA ALA A 172 4.68 20.37 7.03
C ALA A 172 5.38 21.15 8.15
N ARG A 173 5.13 22.46 8.21
CA ARG A 173 5.76 23.35 9.19
C ARG A 173 5.32 23.09 10.62
N HIS A 174 4.05 22.73 10.82
CA HIS A 174 3.49 22.54 12.16
C HIS A 174 3.68 21.11 12.70
N ASN A 175 3.83 20.12 11.83
CA ASN A 175 3.91 18.70 12.20
C ASN A 175 5.30 18.07 12.02
N ASP A 176 6.35 18.88 11.78
CA ASP A 176 7.71 18.43 11.52
C ASP A 176 7.82 17.43 10.35
N LEU A 177 7.03 17.62 9.30
CA LEU A 177 6.97 16.70 8.16
C LEU A 177 7.98 17.08 7.10
N SER A 178 8.80 16.11 6.70
CA SER A 178 9.68 16.23 5.56
C SER A 178 9.00 15.63 4.33
N ILE A 179 8.71 16.44 3.33
CA ILE A 179 7.88 16.07 2.18
C ILE A 179 8.73 16.06 0.93
N ILE A 180 8.64 14.98 0.16
CA ILE A 180 9.25 14.86 -1.16
C ILE A 180 8.12 14.72 -2.18
N PHE A 181 7.96 15.73 -3.01
CA PHE A 181 6.92 15.79 -4.03
C PHE A 181 7.50 15.42 -5.40
N ILE A 182 6.96 14.39 -6.03
CA ILE A 182 7.32 13.98 -7.39
C ILE A 182 6.32 14.63 -8.34
N SER A 183 6.82 15.48 -9.24
CA SER A 183 6.00 16.13 -10.27
C SER A 183 6.54 15.90 -11.67
N GLN A 184 5.62 15.80 -12.63
CA GLN A 184 5.95 15.73 -14.06
C GLN A 184 6.00 17.10 -14.72
N ASN A 185 5.31 18.09 -14.16
CA ASN A 185 5.13 19.40 -14.78
C ASN A 185 5.60 20.52 -13.85
N SER A 186 6.76 21.10 -14.14
CA SER A 186 7.31 22.21 -13.36
C SER A 186 6.47 23.48 -13.45
N ALA A 187 5.67 23.64 -14.52
CA ALA A 187 4.82 24.81 -14.73
C ALA A 187 3.65 24.89 -13.73
N ASN A 188 3.19 23.76 -13.19
CA ASN A 188 2.14 23.77 -12.17
C ASN A 188 2.67 24.28 -10.82
N LEU A 189 3.97 24.16 -10.55
CA LEU A 189 4.58 24.60 -9.29
C LEU A 189 4.78 26.13 -9.21
N GLU A 190 4.10 26.91 -10.05
CA GLU A 190 3.97 28.35 -9.86
C GLU A 190 3.21 28.61 -8.55
N ILE A 191 4.00 28.90 -7.53
CA ILE A 191 3.54 29.54 -6.31
C ILE A 191 3.04 30.92 -6.78
N ASN A 192 1.74 31.20 -6.65
CA ASN A 192 1.23 32.55 -6.89
C ASN A 192 2.10 33.53 -6.07
N ALA A 193 2.90 34.33 -6.78
CA ALA A 193 3.72 35.39 -6.20
C ALA A 193 2.85 36.57 -5.75
#